data_AF-A0A2P7NRD1-F1
#
_entry.id   AF-A0A2P7NRD1-F1
#
_cell.length_a   1.000
_cell.length_b   1.000
_cell.length_c   1.000
_cell.angle_alpha   90.00
_cell.angle_beta   90.00
_cell.angle_gamma   90.00
#
_symmetry.space_group_name_H-M   'P 1'
#
loop_
_entity.id
_entity.type
_entity.pdbx_description
1 polymer ?
#
loop_
_entity_poly.entity_id
_entity_poly.type
_entity_poly.pdbx_seq_one_letter_code
_entity_poly.pdbx_strand_id
1 'polypeptide(L)'
;MTHSTDNQFIDIENAAHSGAFGVNSIPEPTEAQRKSGNYKMGRVDYQGLAIAIEQPRGTYRTGIDSKTGKRWISRMAAHYGYISRTKGNDGDGIDCFLGPFLQSETVYVINQFVDGRFDEHKAMLGFANGESARSSYLGSYDRGWNGMESIVPVSLSQLKWWL
;
A
#
# COMPACT_ATOMS: atom_id res chain seq x y z
N MET A 1 27.88 -5.53 9.01
CA MET A 1 26.47 -5.92 9.23
C MET A 1 25.53 -5.28 8.21
N THR A 2 25.91 -5.21 6.92
CA THR A 2 25.09 -4.61 5.85
C THR A 2 24.29 -5.65 5.05
N HIS A 3 24.64 -6.94 5.15
CA HIS A 3 24.01 -8.01 4.38
C HIS A 3 22.53 -8.30 4.72
N SER A 4 22.04 -7.86 5.89
CA SER A 4 20.67 -8.21 6.33
C SER A 4 19.59 -7.33 5.68
N THR A 5 19.87 -6.05 5.42
CA THR A 5 18.90 -5.11 4.85
C THR A 5 18.76 -5.31 3.34
N ASP A 6 19.87 -5.61 2.66
CA ASP A 6 19.87 -5.85 1.21
C ASP A 6 19.06 -7.11 0.87
N ASN A 7 19.17 -8.16 1.70
CA ASN A 7 18.36 -9.36 1.55
C ASN A 7 16.87 -9.07 1.77
N GLN A 8 16.51 -8.30 2.80
CA GLN A 8 15.11 -7.95 3.06
C GLN A 8 14.50 -7.12 1.91
N PHE A 9 15.27 -6.19 1.33
CA PHE A 9 14.83 -5.42 0.17
C PHE A 9 14.54 -6.34 -1.03
N ILE A 10 15.46 -7.23 -1.35
CA ILE A 10 15.30 -8.20 -2.45
C ILE A 10 14.11 -9.13 -2.19
N ASP A 11 13.93 -9.61 -0.95
CA ASP A 11 12.82 -10.48 -0.57
C ASP A 11 11.47 -9.77 -0.75
N ILE A 12 11.37 -8.49 -0.39
CA ILE A 12 10.16 -7.69 -0.58
C ILE A 12 9.87 -7.47 -2.06
N GLU A 13 10.88 -7.14 -2.87
CA GLU A 13 10.72 -6.98 -4.32
C GLU A 13 10.22 -8.28 -4.97
N ASN A 14 10.88 -9.40 -4.64
CA ASN A 14 10.50 -10.72 -5.16
C ASN A 14 9.08 -11.10 -4.74
N ALA A 15 8.72 -10.85 -3.48
CA ALA A 15 7.38 -11.12 -2.98
C ALA A 15 6.32 -10.26 -3.66
N ALA A 16 6.57 -8.95 -3.84
CA ALA A 16 5.67 -8.07 -4.57
C ALA A 16 5.43 -8.60 -5.98
N HIS A 17 6.50 -8.97 -6.69
CA HIS A 17 6.42 -9.52 -8.04
C HIS A 17 5.99 -10.99 -8.11
N SER A 18 5.65 -11.65 -7.00
CA SER A 18 5.10 -13.01 -6.98
C SER A 18 3.56 -13.06 -7.05
N GLY A 19 2.90 -11.91 -6.88
CA GLY A 19 1.46 -11.73 -6.99
C GLY A 19 0.96 -11.61 -8.43
N ALA A 20 -0.36 -11.56 -8.61
CA ALA A 20 -1.01 -11.57 -9.92
C ALA A 20 -0.78 -10.30 -10.76
N PHE A 21 -0.30 -9.22 -10.15
CA PHE A 21 0.13 -7.98 -10.83
C PHE A 21 1.66 -7.84 -10.88
N GLY A 22 2.39 -8.92 -10.56
CA GLY A 22 3.83 -9.00 -10.64
C GLY A 22 4.37 -9.21 -12.06
N VAL A 23 5.69 -9.21 -12.20
CA VAL A 23 6.35 -9.56 -13.47
C VAL A 23 6.56 -11.07 -13.46
N ASN A 24 5.51 -11.81 -13.84
CA ASN A 24 5.47 -13.27 -13.84
C ASN A 24 4.40 -13.79 -14.82
N SER A 25 4.14 -15.11 -14.80
CA SER A 25 3.19 -15.79 -15.68
C SER A 25 1.78 -16.00 -15.07
N ILE A 26 1.49 -15.41 -13.91
CA ILE A 26 0.18 -15.50 -13.27
C ILE A 26 -0.82 -14.61 -14.04
N PRO A 27 -1.99 -15.12 -14.44
CA PRO A 27 -3.01 -14.30 -15.09
C PRO A 27 -3.52 -13.18 -14.17
N GLU A 28 -3.80 -12.03 -14.74
CA GLU A 28 -4.49 -10.96 -14.01
C GLU A 28 -5.86 -11.43 -13.51
N PRO A 29 -6.26 -11.07 -12.28
CA PRO A 29 -7.54 -11.46 -11.73
C PRO A 29 -8.69 -10.74 -12.45
N THR A 30 -9.83 -11.41 -12.54
CA THR A 30 -11.10 -10.80 -12.95
C THR A 30 -11.54 -9.72 -11.97
N GLU A 31 -12.44 -8.83 -12.39
CA GLU A 31 -12.99 -7.78 -11.52
C GLU A 31 -13.65 -8.37 -10.25
N ALA A 32 -14.35 -9.51 -10.37
CA ALA A 32 -14.96 -10.20 -9.25
C ALA A 32 -13.93 -10.78 -8.25
N GLN A 33 -12.81 -11.32 -8.77
CA GLN A 33 -11.71 -11.79 -7.93
C GLN A 33 -11.03 -10.64 -7.20
N ARG A 34 -10.79 -9.51 -7.87
CA ARG A 34 -10.24 -8.30 -7.25
C ARG A 34 -11.16 -7.82 -6.11
N LYS A 35 -12.46 -7.71 -6.38
CA LYS A 35 -13.45 -7.23 -5.41
C LYS A 35 -13.59 -8.14 -4.18
N SER A 36 -13.40 -9.45 -4.35
CA SER A 36 -13.47 -10.41 -3.24
C SER A 36 -12.12 -10.66 -2.56
N GLY A 37 -11.04 -10.04 -3.04
CA GLY A 37 -9.67 -10.33 -2.58
C GLY A 37 -9.19 -11.74 -2.93
N ASN A 38 -9.92 -12.49 -3.77
CA ASN A 38 -9.62 -13.89 -4.09
C ASN A 38 -8.69 -13.99 -5.31
N TYR A 39 -7.45 -13.56 -5.12
CA TYR A 39 -6.38 -13.68 -6.11
C TYR A 39 -5.01 -13.73 -5.41
N LYS A 40 -4.00 -14.19 -6.14
CA LYS A 40 -2.65 -14.30 -5.57
C LYS A 40 -2.04 -12.92 -5.36
N MET A 41 -1.73 -12.59 -4.11
CA MET A 41 -1.01 -11.38 -3.70
C MET A 41 0.39 -11.76 -3.22
N GLY A 42 1.33 -10.83 -3.30
CA GLY A 42 2.61 -10.95 -2.60
C GLY A 42 2.40 -10.94 -1.09
N ARG A 43 3.28 -11.60 -0.33
CA ARG A 43 3.21 -11.68 1.13
C ARG A 43 4.59 -11.46 1.73
N VAL A 44 4.71 -10.53 2.67
CA VAL A 44 5.96 -10.22 3.36
C VAL A 44 5.71 -9.99 4.85
N ASP A 45 6.73 -10.25 5.66
CA ASP A 45 6.82 -9.70 7.01
C ASP A 45 7.70 -8.45 6.96
N TYR A 46 7.14 -7.31 7.37
CA TYR A 46 7.87 -6.07 7.52
C TYR A 46 7.90 -5.66 8.98
N GLN A 47 9.05 -5.89 9.63
CA GLN A 47 9.27 -5.56 11.03
C GLN A 47 8.15 -6.11 11.94
N GLY A 48 7.66 -7.34 11.69
CA GLY A 48 6.57 -7.97 12.46
C GLY A 48 5.16 -7.57 12.03
N LEU A 49 5.00 -6.84 10.92
CA LEU A 49 3.71 -6.61 10.27
C LEU A 49 3.56 -7.56 9.07
N ALA A 50 2.50 -8.37 9.06
CA ALA A 50 2.17 -9.21 7.92
C ALA A 50 1.50 -8.36 6.83
N ILE A 51 2.17 -8.15 5.70
CA ILE A 51 1.68 -7.31 4.60
C ILE A 51 1.26 -8.19 3.42
N ALA A 52 0.08 -7.90 2.89
CA ALA A 52 -0.35 -8.34 1.57
C ALA A 52 0.03 -7.27 0.55
N ILE A 53 0.81 -7.63 -0.47
CA ILE A 53 1.16 -6.72 -1.58
C ILE A 53 0.25 -7.05 -2.75
N GLU A 54 -0.70 -6.16 -3.02
CA GLU A 54 -1.60 -6.26 -4.15
C GLU A 54 -0.95 -5.78 -5.44
N GLN A 55 -0.23 -4.66 -5.36
CA GLN A 55 0.34 -3.98 -6.52
C GLN A 55 1.82 -3.66 -6.29
N PRO A 56 2.72 -4.18 -7.13
CA PRO A 56 4.12 -3.78 -7.11
C PRO A 56 4.31 -2.30 -7.46
N ARG A 57 5.45 -1.73 -7.08
CA ARG A 57 5.77 -0.35 -7.43
C ARG A 57 5.99 -0.26 -8.93
N GLY A 58 5.60 0.84 -9.54
CA GLY A 58 5.73 1.07 -10.99
C GLY A 58 4.66 0.40 -11.85
N THR A 59 3.78 -0.45 -11.30
CA THR A 59 2.66 -1.03 -12.03
C THR A 59 1.45 -0.08 -12.04
N TYR A 60 0.43 -0.44 -12.80
CA TYR A 60 -0.83 0.29 -12.86
C TYR A 60 -1.95 -0.51 -12.21
N ARG A 61 -2.59 0.06 -11.20
CA ARG A 61 -3.84 -0.42 -10.64
C ARG A 61 -5.00 0.10 -11.48
N THR A 62 -5.95 -0.75 -11.80
CA THR A 62 -7.14 -0.38 -12.58
C THR A 62 -8.40 -0.84 -11.86
N GLY A 63 -9.49 -0.10 -12.07
CA GLY A 63 -10.80 -0.46 -11.56
C GLY A 63 -11.93 0.28 -12.23
N ILE A 64 -13.13 0.03 -11.71
CA ILE A 64 -14.36 0.71 -12.11
C ILE A 64 -14.93 1.38 -10.86
N ASP A 65 -15.20 2.68 -10.95
CA ASP A 65 -15.86 3.41 -9.89
C ASP A 65 -17.29 2.89 -9.71
N SER A 66 -17.63 2.48 -8.49
CA SER A 66 -18.90 1.81 -8.19
C SER A 66 -20.12 2.74 -8.29
N LYS A 67 -19.93 4.06 -8.17
CA LYS A 67 -21.00 5.06 -8.21
C LYS A 67 -21.29 5.51 -9.64
N THR A 68 -20.26 5.66 -10.47
CA THR A 68 -20.31 6.29 -11.79
C THR A 68 -20.09 5.31 -12.94
N GLY A 69 -19.55 4.12 -12.68
CA GLY A 69 -19.21 3.13 -13.70
C GLY A 69 -17.99 3.51 -14.56
N LYS A 70 -17.30 4.61 -14.24
CA LYS A 70 -16.12 5.05 -15.00
C LYS A 70 -14.93 4.16 -14.68
N ARG A 71 -14.19 3.77 -15.72
CA ARG A 71 -12.88 3.12 -15.56
C ARG A 71 -11.87 4.13 -15.04
N TRP A 72 -11.03 3.71 -14.11
CA TRP A 72 -9.90 4.47 -13.59
C TRP A 72 -8.62 3.65 -13.67
N ILE A 73 -7.50 4.35 -13.72
CA ILE A 73 -6.15 3.79 -13.72
C ILE A 73 -5.29 4.65 -12.80
N SER A 74 -4.44 4.02 -12.00
CA SER A 74 -3.47 4.74 -11.18
C SER A 74 -2.13 4.01 -11.21
N ARG A 75 -1.04 4.76 -11.40
CA ARG A 75 0.32 4.23 -11.30
C ARG A 75 0.72 4.14 -9.83
N MET A 76 1.24 3.01 -9.37
CA MET A 76 1.69 2.87 -7.98
C MET A 76 3.13 3.37 -7.82
N ALA A 77 3.35 4.40 -7.00
CA ALA A 77 4.70 4.94 -6.76
C ALA A 77 5.52 4.09 -5.77
N ALA A 78 4.84 3.32 -4.92
CA ALA A 78 5.43 2.35 -3.99
C ALA A 78 4.66 1.02 -4.07
N HIS A 79 5.15 -0.04 -3.40
CA HIS A 79 4.33 -1.25 -3.28
C HIS A 79 3.07 -0.91 -2.50
N TYR A 80 1.92 -1.37 -2.96
CA TYR A 80 0.63 -1.09 -2.35
C TYR A 80 -0.10 -2.38 -2.00
N GLY A 81 -0.84 -2.33 -0.90
CA GLY A 81 -1.74 -3.38 -0.45
C GLY A 81 -2.19 -3.07 0.98
N TYR A 82 -2.26 -4.07 1.85
CA TYR A 82 -2.83 -3.91 3.19
C TYR A 82 -2.11 -4.72 4.26
N ILE A 83 -2.24 -4.27 5.52
CA ILE A 83 -1.75 -4.99 6.69
C ILE A 83 -2.76 -6.08 7.04
N SER A 84 -2.34 -7.34 6.92
CA SER A 84 -3.19 -8.50 7.15
C SER A 84 -3.65 -8.59 8.61
N ARG A 85 -4.87 -9.13 8.82
CA ARG A 85 -5.48 -9.30 10.15
C ARG A 85 -5.77 -8.00 10.90
N THR A 86 -5.93 -6.90 10.17
CA THR A 86 -6.39 -5.62 10.69
C THR A 86 -7.75 -5.30 10.11
N LYS A 87 -8.44 -4.31 10.67
CA LYS A 87 -9.71 -3.81 10.14
C LYS A 87 -9.69 -2.29 10.06
N GLY A 88 -9.74 -1.78 8.83
CA GLY A 88 -9.88 -0.37 8.50
C GLY A 88 -11.33 0.12 8.63
N ASN A 89 -11.51 1.40 8.30
CA ASN A 89 -12.80 2.08 8.38
C ASN A 89 -13.82 1.54 7.37
N ASP A 90 -13.35 1.10 6.21
CA ASP A 90 -14.13 0.52 5.12
C ASP A 90 -14.52 -0.96 5.36
N GLY A 91 -13.94 -1.59 6.39
CA GLY A 91 -14.16 -2.98 6.75
C GLY A 91 -13.13 -3.96 6.18
N ASP A 92 -12.22 -3.50 5.33
CA ASP A 92 -11.09 -4.26 4.79
C ASP A 92 -9.85 -4.10 5.68
N GLY A 93 -8.70 -4.65 5.28
CA GLY A 93 -7.44 -4.45 6.01
C GLY A 93 -6.98 -3.00 5.91
N ILE A 94 -6.24 -2.50 6.91
CA ILE A 94 -5.66 -1.15 6.82
C ILE A 94 -4.68 -1.10 5.65
N ASP A 95 -4.98 -0.22 4.71
CA ASP A 95 -4.17 0.01 3.52
C ASP A 95 -2.78 0.51 3.89
N CYS A 96 -1.79 0.09 3.11
CA CYS A 96 -0.42 0.51 3.30
C CYS A 96 0.34 0.64 1.98
N PHE A 97 1.32 1.54 2.01
CA PHE A 97 2.37 1.62 1.02
C PHE A 97 3.69 1.23 1.66
N LEU A 98 4.51 0.45 0.95
CA LEU A 98 5.83 0.01 1.39
C LEU A 98 6.93 0.58 0.48
N GLY A 99 7.65 1.56 1.03
CA GLY A 99 8.81 2.20 0.43
C GLY A 99 10.12 1.41 0.60
N PRO A 100 11.23 1.89 0.00
CA PRO A 100 12.50 1.16 -0.03
C PRO A 100 13.37 1.35 1.22
N PHE A 101 13.02 2.26 2.15
CA PHE A 101 13.84 2.59 3.33
C PHE A 101 13.43 1.73 4.53
N LEU A 102 13.73 0.43 4.44
CA LEU A 102 13.15 -0.61 5.31
C LEU A 102 13.53 -0.52 6.78
N GLN A 103 14.62 0.15 7.12
CA GLN A 103 15.07 0.44 8.49
C GLN A 103 14.29 1.57 9.16
N SER A 104 13.35 2.23 8.47
CA SER A 104 12.54 3.28 9.09
C SER A 104 11.71 2.69 10.25
N GLU A 105 11.81 3.32 11.42
CA GLU A 105 10.94 3.04 12.57
C GLU A 105 9.81 4.07 12.68
N THR A 106 9.78 5.07 11.78
CA THR A 106 8.70 6.04 11.68
C THR A 106 7.75 5.62 10.57
N VAL A 107 6.46 5.55 10.91
CA VAL A 107 5.37 5.36 9.96
C VAL A 107 4.64 6.68 9.80
N TYR A 108 4.26 7.02 8.58
CA TYR A 108 3.42 8.17 8.33
C TYR A 108 2.00 7.69 8.01
N VAL A 109 1.05 7.96 8.91
CA VAL A 109 -0.35 7.59 8.72
C VAL A 109 -1.07 8.73 8.02
N ILE A 110 -1.64 8.44 6.85
CA ILE A 110 -2.47 9.36 6.10
C ILE A 110 -3.93 9.17 6.51
N ASN A 111 -4.62 10.28 6.76
CA ASN A 111 -6.07 10.30 6.86
C ASN A 111 -6.62 10.71 5.49
N GLN A 112 -7.14 9.73 4.75
CA GLN A 112 -7.72 9.98 3.44
C GLN A 112 -9.16 10.46 3.56
N PHE A 113 -9.50 11.47 2.78
CA PHE A 113 -10.84 12.03 2.67
C PHE A 113 -11.30 11.99 1.21
N VAL A 114 -12.59 11.74 1.00
CA VAL A 114 -13.25 11.81 -0.30
C VAL A 114 -14.54 12.61 -0.12
N ASP A 115 -14.76 13.60 -0.98
CA ASP A 115 -15.93 14.48 -0.93
C ASP A 115 -16.12 15.15 0.46
N GLY A 116 -15.00 15.51 1.12
CA GLY A 116 -14.99 16.16 2.43
C GLY A 116 -15.34 15.24 3.62
N ARG A 117 -15.37 13.92 3.42
CA ARG A 117 -15.62 12.94 4.46
C ARG A 117 -14.42 12.03 4.63
N PHE A 118 -14.17 11.62 5.89
CA PHE A 118 -13.17 10.59 6.17
C PHE A 118 -13.54 9.31 5.42
N ASP A 119 -12.55 8.79 4.70
CA ASP A 119 -12.67 7.60 3.89
C ASP A 119 -11.94 6.44 4.57
N GLU A 120 -10.63 6.57 4.75
CA GLU A 120 -9.78 5.51 5.29
C GLU A 120 -8.43 6.02 5.81
N HIS A 121 -7.73 5.16 6.54
CA HIS A 121 -6.34 5.38 6.90
C HIS A 121 -5.42 4.64 5.94
N LYS A 122 -4.27 5.24 5.61
CA LYS A 122 -3.20 4.55 4.90
C LYS A 122 -1.86 4.67 5.62
N ALA A 123 -1.24 3.54 5.90
CA ALA A 123 0.07 3.48 6.53
C ALA A 123 1.20 3.56 5.50
N MET A 124 2.03 4.60 5.57
CA MET A 124 3.21 4.76 4.73
C MET A 124 4.43 4.19 5.45
N LEU A 125 4.80 2.95 5.12
CA LEU A 125 5.87 2.16 5.74
C LEU A 125 7.17 2.25 4.92
N GLY A 126 8.33 2.20 5.59
CA GLY A 126 9.62 2.16 4.88
C GLY A 126 9.97 3.43 4.09
N PHE A 127 9.58 4.61 4.60
CA PHE A 127 9.92 5.90 4.01
C PHE A 127 10.95 6.65 4.87
N ALA A 128 11.87 7.36 4.22
CA ALA A 128 12.96 8.07 4.88
C ALA A 128 12.48 9.31 5.65
N ASN A 129 11.42 9.95 5.17
CA ASN A 129 10.81 11.12 5.80
C ASN A 129 9.36 11.34 5.31
N GLY A 130 8.65 12.26 5.95
CA GLY A 130 7.25 12.57 5.63
C GLY A 130 7.04 13.10 4.21
N GLU A 131 8.03 13.79 3.64
CA GLU A 131 7.96 14.28 2.27
C GLU A 131 8.02 13.14 1.25
N SER A 132 8.91 12.16 1.44
CA SER A 132 8.98 10.97 0.59
C SER A 132 7.69 10.12 0.67
N ALA A 133 7.07 10.03 1.85
CA ALA A 133 5.79 9.38 2.05
C ALA A 133 4.66 10.14 1.33
N ARG A 134 4.56 11.45 1.55
CA ARG A 134 3.59 12.33 0.87
C ARG A 134 3.69 12.24 -0.65
N SER A 135 4.90 12.35 -1.18
CA SER A 135 5.17 12.28 -2.62
C SER A 135 4.77 10.92 -3.21
N SER A 136 5.06 9.82 -2.49
CA SER A 136 4.67 8.47 -2.94
C SER A 136 3.17 8.24 -2.91
N TYR A 137 2.48 8.73 -1.88
CA TYR A 137 1.02 8.70 -1.84
C TYR A 137 0.45 9.50 -3.01
N LEU A 138 0.80 10.79 -3.16
CA LEU A 138 0.26 11.65 -4.22
C LEU A 138 0.62 11.17 -5.62
N GLY A 139 1.81 10.58 -5.80
CA GLY A 139 2.24 9.96 -7.05
C GLY A 139 1.49 8.65 -7.38
N SER A 140 0.69 8.15 -6.44
CA SER A 140 -0.20 6.99 -6.59
C SER A 140 -1.66 7.36 -6.84
N TYR A 141 -1.93 8.62 -7.19
CA TYR A 141 -3.25 9.13 -7.60
C TYR A 141 -3.12 10.06 -8.81
N ASP A 142 -4.27 10.36 -9.42
CA ASP A 142 -4.35 11.32 -10.51
C ASP A 142 -3.95 12.74 -10.08
N ARG A 143 -3.42 13.49 -11.05
CA ARG A 143 -3.06 14.89 -10.84
C ARG A 143 -4.28 15.68 -10.37
N GLY A 144 -4.12 16.41 -9.27
CA GLY A 144 -5.19 17.19 -8.65
C GLY A 144 -5.93 16.44 -7.54
N TRP A 145 -5.53 15.20 -7.23
CA TRP A 145 -6.00 14.49 -6.05
C TRP A 145 -5.79 15.33 -4.78
N ASN A 146 -6.88 15.55 -4.06
CA ASN A 146 -6.94 16.33 -2.82
C ASN A 146 -7.36 15.48 -1.62
N GLY A 147 -7.38 14.16 -1.75
CA GLY A 147 -7.86 13.28 -0.70
C GLY A 147 -6.91 13.08 0.47
N MET A 148 -5.72 13.69 0.48
CA MET A 148 -4.83 13.65 1.65
C MET A 148 -5.15 14.80 2.60
N GLU A 149 -6.02 14.57 3.58
CA GLU A 149 -6.40 15.61 4.55
C GLU A 149 -5.25 15.91 5.52
N SER A 150 -4.62 14.87 6.06
CA SER A 150 -3.48 15.01 6.97
C SER A 150 -2.54 13.84 6.89
N ILE A 151 -1.29 14.06 7.30
CA ILE A 151 -0.25 13.04 7.47
C ILE A 151 0.31 13.16 8.88
N VAL A 152 0.26 12.07 9.64
CA VAL A 152 0.65 12.03 11.06
C VAL A 152 1.83 11.07 11.23
N PRO A 153 3.00 11.53 11.67
CA PRO A 153 4.11 10.63 12.00
C PRO A 153 3.82 9.91 13.32
N VAL A 154 3.98 8.60 13.31
CA VAL A 154 3.91 7.73 14.49
C VAL A 154 5.09 6.78 14.50
N SER A 155 5.49 6.28 15.66
CA SER A 155 6.46 5.19 15.70
C SER A 155 5.81 3.87 15.25
N LEU A 156 6.62 2.94 14.75
CA LEU A 156 6.17 1.60 14.42
C LEU A 156 5.49 0.91 15.62
N SER A 157 6.02 1.11 16.83
CA SER A 157 5.43 0.56 18.06
C SER A 157 4.05 1.15 18.34
N GLN A 158 3.85 2.46 18.11
CA GLN A 158 2.54 3.10 18.23
C GLN A 158 1.55 2.55 17.19
N LEU A 159 1.99 2.37 15.93
CA LEU A 159 1.18 1.73 14.90
C LEU A 159 0.74 0.33 15.36
N LYS A 160 1.69 -0.52 15.76
CA LYS A 160 1.38 -1.89 16.20
C LYS A 160 0.44 -1.98 17.39
N TRP A 161 0.48 -0.98 18.28
CA TRP A 161 -0.46 -0.90 19.41
C TRP A 161 -1.87 -0.47 18.95
N TRP A 162 -1.96 0.33 17.90
CA TRP A 162 -3.23 0.78 17.33
C TRP A 162 -3.94 -0.31 16.51
N LEU A 163 -3.18 -1.12 15.76
CA LEU A 163 -3.68 -2.22 14.92
C LEU A 163 -4.25 -3.39 15.73
#